data_AF-A0A2N1UWM6-F1
#
_entry.id   AF-A0A2N1UWM6-F1
#
_cell.length_a   1.000
_cell.length_b   1.000
_cell.length_c   1.000
_cell.angle_alpha   90.00
_cell.angle_beta   90.00
_cell.angle_gamma   90.00
#
_symmetry.space_group_name_H-M   'P 1'
#
loop_
_entity.id
_entity.type
_entity.pdbx_description
1 polymer ?
#
loop_
_entity_poly.entity_id
_entity_poly.type
_entity_poly.pdbx_seq_one_letter_code
_entity_poly.pdbx_strand_id
1 'polypeptide(L)'
;MIDPSRPLRPLPSSPRPPAPVAAQPADGAAKLSQSPSPELLLSAATAKGQALPTLALNLAAEVQPSDWGDVTVAERQANLKQLQSLAHDLKARNTPGVELWSKLTQAAVAAYEGRQLAPGRKSDFVMQDLSIALVGGDALKHLQSYLKLPWVRRPDPMVNTFMRDWALMGVPPADQNWERVGWAGDKLDRHRCADFRPEINDGSENQIYHTLFYQFMAYTTQAPFTIHGGSLVHEIRDNGTSSEDHNAAFVGMSTGMAMRRMRDGAQPETSLREWPVITRAAYGKGGGPDLATSERARITDQGIRHLLGNKPLAWKAQNLLIDTVKEVKSWF
;
A
#
# COMPACT_ATOMS: atom_id res chain seq x y z
N MET A 1 -41.34 10.71 26.18
CA MET A 1 -41.94 11.78 25.36
C MET A 1 -41.16 13.05 25.61
N ILE A 2 -40.57 13.65 24.58
CA ILE A 2 -39.74 14.87 24.69
C ILE A 2 -40.63 16.07 24.34
N ASP A 3 -40.63 17.08 25.20
CA ASP A 3 -41.41 18.31 25.04
C ASP A 3 -40.80 19.21 23.94
N PRO A 4 -41.52 19.46 22.82
CA PRO A 4 -41.02 20.22 21.68
C PRO A 4 -40.97 21.73 21.91
N SER A 5 -41.40 22.25 23.06
CA SER A 5 -41.50 23.70 23.32
C SER A 5 -40.27 24.33 23.99
N ARG A 6 -39.21 23.54 24.27
CA ARG A 6 -38.03 24.03 24.98
C ARG A 6 -36.95 24.54 24.02
N PRO A 7 -36.61 25.85 24.01
CA PRO A 7 -35.54 26.37 23.17
C PRO A 7 -34.17 25.81 23.59
N LEU A 8 -33.40 25.37 22.60
CA LEU A 8 -32.06 24.82 22.77
C LEU A 8 -31.11 25.89 23.35
N ARG A 9 -30.44 25.57 24.45
CA ARG A 9 -29.37 26.44 25.00
C ARG A 9 -28.19 26.47 24.01
N PRO A 10 -27.61 27.64 23.73
CA PRO A 10 -26.38 27.72 22.95
C PRO A 10 -25.24 27.01 23.70
N LEU A 11 -24.48 26.22 22.95
CA LEU A 11 -23.28 25.55 23.44
C LEU A 11 -22.20 26.59 23.81
N PRO A 12 -21.42 26.36 24.88
CA PRO A 12 -20.29 27.23 25.21
C PRO A 12 -19.26 27.20 24.07
N SER A 13 -18.81 28.38 23.65
CA SER A 13 -17.75 28.55 22.66
C SER A 13 -16.45 27.90 23.15
N SER A 14 -15.88 27.02 22.32
CA SER A 14 -14.58 26.38 22.59
C SER A 14 -13.49 27.41 22.87
N PRO A 15 -12.60 27.17 23.86
CA PRO A 15 -11.48 28.06 24.11
C PRO A 15 -10.52 28.09 22.92
N ARG A 16 -10.03 29.29 22.60
CA ARG A 16 -9.05 29.55 21.54
C ARG A 16 -7.74 28.80 21.86
N PRO A 17 -7.11 28.11 20.90
CA PRO A 17 -5.81 27.50 21.14
C PRO A 17 -4.75 28.58 21.42
N PRO A 18 -3.79 28.32 22.33
CA PRO A 18 -2.70 29.23 22.61
C PRO A 18 -1.78 29.38 21.40
N ALA A 19 -1.21 30.57 21.24
CA ALA A 19 -0.24 30.88 20.20
C ALA A 19 1.02 30.00 20.34
N PRO A 20 1.65 29.58 19.23
CA PRO A 20 2.85 28.74 19.28
C PRO A 20 4.02 29.51 19.88
N VAL A 21 4.62 28.94 20.92
CA VAL A 21 5.87 29.41 21.53
C VAL A 21 7.02 29.04 20.60
N ALA A 22 7.81 30.03 20.19
CA ALA A 22 9.01 29.81 19.40
C ALA A 22 10.06 29.04 20.22
N ALA A 23 10.39 27.83 19.77
CA ALA A 23 11.46 27.04 20.36
C ALA A 23 12.83 27.58 19.89
N GLN A 24 13.71 27.88 20.84
CA GLN A 24 15.12 28.15 20.57
C GLN A 24 15.84 26.86 20.14
N PRO A 25 16.82 26.93 19.23
CA PRO A 25 17.59 25.76 18.81
C PRO A 25 18.60 25.37 19.89
N ALA A 26 18.60 24.09 20.26
CA ALA A 26 19.64 23.50 21.10
C ALA A 26 20.84 23.13 20.21
N ASP A 27 21.98 23.78 20.47
CA ASP A 27 23.28 23.39 19.95
C ASP A 27 23.70 22.04 20.55
N GLY A 28 23.86 21.05 19.67
CA GLY A 28 24.24 19.69 20.03
C GLY A 28 24.62 18.88 18.80
N ALA A 29 25.70 19.28 18.13
CA ALA A 29 26.24 18.58 16.97
C ALA A 29 26.79 17.20 17.36
N ALA A 30 25.94 16.17 17.27
CA ALA A 30 26.39 14.79 17.19
C ALA A 30 27.06 14.57 15.82
N LYS A 31 28.30 14.06 15.83
CA LYS A 31 29.01 13.60 14.62
C LYS A 31 28.18 12.51 13.93
N LEU A 32 27.42 12.89 12.92
CA LEU A 32 26.83 11.97 11.95
C LEU A 32 27.97 11.31 11.18
N SER A 33 28.10 9.99 11.34
CA SER A 33 28.87 9.14 10.44
C SER A 33 28.34 9.37 9.02
N GLN A 34 29.13 10.05 8.19
CA GLN A 34 28.80 10.32 6.80
C GLN A 34 28.93 9.01 6.03
N SER A 35 27.85 8.25 5.97
CA SER A 35 27.69 7.25 4.91
C SER A 35 27.73 8.00 3.57
N PRO A 36 28.41 7.47 2.55
CA PRO A 36 28.49 8.16 1.25
C PRO A 36 27.08 8.42 0.73
N SER A 37 26.86 9.61 0.15
CA SER A 37 25.55 9.94 -0.39
C SER A 37 25.17 8.94 -1.50
N PRO A 38 23.89 8.56 -1.64
CA PRO A 38 23.44 7.70 -2.73
C PRO A 38 23.86 8.20 -4.12
N GLU A 39 23.99 9.53 -4.28
CA GLU A 39 24.46 10.18 -5.50
C GLU A 39 25.95 9.91 -5.79
N LEU A 40 26.80 9.80 -4.76
CA LEU A 40 28.20 9.39 -4.89
C LEU A 40 28.35 7.93 -5.29
N LEU A 41 27.48 7.05 -4.78
CA LEU A 41 27.46 5.63 -5.16
C LEU A 41 26.98 5.45 -6.62
N LEU A 42 26.01 6.24 -7.04
CA LEU A 42 25.49 6.23 -8.41
C LEU A 42 26.51 6.81 -9.41
N SER A 43 27.24 7.88 -9.06
CA SER A 43 28.25 8.47 -9.93
C SER A 43 29.49 7.57 -10.09
N ALA A 44 29.93 6.90 -9.02
CA ALA A 44 31.06 5.97 -9.05
C ALA A 44 30.81 4.74 -9.95
N ALA A 45 29.57 4.24 -9.99
CA ALA A 45 29.17 3.14 -10.88
C ALA A 45 29.17 3.57 -12.37
N THR A 46 28.86 4.83 -12.64
CA THR A 46 28.77 5.38 -14.01
C THR A 46 30.16 5.67 -14.59
N ALA A 47 31.14 6.03 -13.76
CA ALA A 47 32.50 6.38 -14.19
C ALA A 47 33.37 5.17 -14.62
N LYS A 48 32.99 3.93 -14.29
CA LYS A 48 33.81 2.73 -14.54
C LYS A 48 33.34 1.80 -15.67
N GLY A 49 32.25 2.14 -16.37
CA GLY A 49 31.77 1.34 -17.51
C GLY A 49 31.41 -0.12 -17.18
N GLN A 50 31.25 -0.45 -15.89
CA GLN A 50 30.86 -1.78 -15.43
C GLN A 50 29.33 -1.89 -15.39
N ALA A 51 28.80 -3.08 -15.68
CA ALA A 51 27.37 -3.33 -15.56
C ALA A 51 26.89 -3.01 -14.13
N LEU A 52 26.01 -2.01 -14.03
CA LEU A 52 25.40 -1.47 -12.81
C LEU A 52 24.92 -2.51 -11.76
N PRO A 53 24.43 -3.72 -12.11
CA PRO A 53 23.91 -4.63 -11.10
C PRO A 53 25.02 -5.18 -10.18
N THR A 54 26.15 -5.61 -10.72
CA THR A 54 27.05 -6.55 -10.01
C THR A 54 27.95 -5.87 -8.97
N LEU A 55 28.43 -4.65 -9.21
CA LEU A 55 29.23 -3.92 -8.20
C LEU A 55 28.37 -3.24 -7.13
N ALA A 56 27.17 -2.77 -7.48
CA ALA A 56 26.25 -2.17 -6.51
C ALA A 56 25.69 -3.22 -5.56
N LEU A 57 25.39 -4.43 -6.04
CA LEU A 57 24.96 -5.56 -5.21
C LEU A 57 26.04 -6.01 -4.22
N ASN A 58 27.32 -6.04 -4.63
CA ASN A 58 28.40 -6.52 -3.76
C ASN A 58 28.82 -5.50 -2.69
N LEU A 59 28.74 -4.19 -2.94
CA LEU A 59 29.05 -3.16 -1.94
C LEU A 59 27.85 -2.80 -1.05
N ALA A 60 26.61 -2.94 -1.53
CA ALA A 60 25.42 -2.69 -0.73
C ALA A 60 25.03 -3.86 0.18
N ALA A 61 25.53 -5.08 -0.10
CA ALA A 61 25.33 -6.26 0.74
C ALA A 61 26.08 -6.21 2.09
N GLU A 62 27.09 -5.36 2.24
CA GLU A 62 27.90 -5.30 3.47
C GLU A 62 27.42 -4.27 4.50
N VAL A 63 26.53 -3.33 4.14
CA VAL A 63 26.01 -2.31 5.07
C VAL A 63 24.50 -2.44 5.20
N GLN A 64 24.08 -3.24 6.17
CA GLN A 64 22.68 -3.29 6.61
C GLN A 64 22.25 -1.88 7.07
N PRO A 65 21.13 -1.34 6.57
CA PRO A 65 20.65 -0.04 7.02
C PRO A 65 20.39 -0.07 8.53
N SER A 66 20.81 0.99 9.23
CA SER A 66 20.63 1.05 10.69
C SER A 66 19.16 1.01 11.12
N ASP A 67 18.26 1.46 10.25
CA ASP A 67 16.81 1.41 10.48
C ASP A 67 16.20 0.02 10.27
N TRP A 68 16.98 -0.98 9.85
CA TRP A 68 16.55 -2.38 9.75
C TRP A 68 16.74 -3.17 11.06
N GLY A 69 17.29 -2.58 12.13
CA GLY A 69 17.43 -3.25 13.42
C GLY A 69 18.17 -4.59 13.30
N ASP A 70 17.55 -5.68 13.74
CA ASP A 70 18.06 -7.05 13.65
C ASP A 70 17.73 -7.78 12.34
N VAL A 71 16.93 -7.18 11.46
CA VAL A 71 16.46 -7.83 10.22
C VAL A 71 17.48 -7.71 9.10
N THR A 72 17.90 -8.84 8.53
CA THR A 72 18.89 -8.89 7.44
C THR A 72 18.26 -8.94 6.04
N VAL A 73 19.04 -8.66 5.00
CA VAL A 73 18.63 -8.85 3.59
C VAL A 73 18.24 -10.31 3.31
N ALA A 74 19.03 -11.27 3.80
CA ALA A 74 18.75 -12.69 3.61
C ALA A 74 17.43 -13.10 4.27
N GLU A 75 17.13 -12.57 5.46
CA GLU A 75 15.86 -12.80 6.15
C GLU A 75 14.68 -12.23 5.34
N ARG A 76 14.79 -10.99 4.86
CA ARG A 76 13.77 -10.35 4.01
C ARG A 76 13.48 -11.17 2.74
N GLN A 77 14.53 -11.63 2.06
CA GLN A 77 14.41 -12.48 0.87
C GLN A 77 13.77 -13.84 1.19
N ALA A 78 14.08 -14.44 2.34
CA ALA A 78 13.47 -15.69 2.80
C ALA A 78 11.97 -15.49 3.11
N ASN A 79 11.60 -14.41 3.79
CA ASN A 79 10.21 -14.06 4.10
C ASN A 79 9.40 -13.88 2.81
N LEU A 80 9.95 -13.19 1.82
CA LEU A 80 9.30 -13.02 0.52
C LEU A 80 9.03 -14.37 -0.15
N LYS A 81 10.03 -15.26 -0.21
CA LYS A 81 9.86 -16.61 -0.77
C LYS A 81 8.77 -17.41 -0.04
N GLN A 82 8.71 -17.30 1.29
CA GLN A 82 7.68 -17.94 2.09
C GLN A 82 6.28 -17.39 1.77
N LEU A 83 6.13 -16.08 1.62
CA LEU A 83 4.85 -15.46 1.23
C LEU A 83 4.41 -15.91 -0.18
N GLN A 84 5.33 -15.96 -1.14
CA GLN A 84 5.05 -16.45 -2.49
C GLN A 84 4.62 -17.93 -2.47
N SER A 85 5.34 -18.78 -1.74
CA SER A 85 4.98 -20.18 -1.55
C SER A 85 3.59 -20.33 -0.92
N LEU A 86 3.32 -19.58 0.16
CA LEU A 86 2.03 -19.61 0.83
C LEU A 86 0.90 -19.18 -0.10
N ALA A 87 1.11 -18.18 -0.94
CA ALA A 87 0.11 -17.73 -1.89
C ALA A 87 -0.23 -18.81 -2.93
N HIS A 88 0.79 -19.52 -3.44
CA HIS A 88 0.58 -20.68 -4.31
C HIS A 88 -0.17 -21.80 -3.61
N ASP A 89 0.16 -22.11 -2.36
CA ASP A 89 -0.53 -23.14 -1.59
C ASP A 89 -2.00 -22.75 -1.31
N LEU A 90 -2.27 -21.48 -1.06
CA LEU A 90 -3.63 -20.97 -0.85
C LEU A 90 -4.45 -21.02 -2.15
N LYS A 91 -3.84 -20.64 -3.29
CA LYS A 91 -4.43 -20.80 -4.62
C LYS A 91 -4.71 -22.27 -4.95
N ALA A 92 -3.76 -23.17 -4.66
CA ALA A 92 -3.90 -24.61 -4.91
C ALA A 92 -5.04 -25.21 -4.07
N ARG A 93 -5.23 -24.72 -2.84
CA ARG A 93 -6.36 -25.07 -1.96
C ARG A 93 -7.68 -24.40 -2.35
N ASN A 94 -7.71 -23.65 -3.45
CA ASN A 94 -8.86 -22.90 -3.90
C ASN A 94 -9.38 -21.95 -2.80
N THR A 95 -8.47 -21.22 -2.15
CA THR A 95 -8.85 -20.18 -1.17
C THR A 95 -9.40 -18.95 -1.92
N PRO A 96 -10.57 -18.40 -1.55
CA PRO A 96 -11.11 -17.16 -2.11
C PRO A 96 -10.17 -15.95 -1.94
N GLY A 97 -10.31 -14.95 -2.80
CA GLY A 97 -9.31 -13.89 -2.94
C GLY A 97 -9.08 -13.02 -1.71
N VAL A 98 -10.13 -12.48 -1.08
CA VAL A 98 -9.99 -11.67 0.15
C VAL A 98 -9.47 -12.53 1.31
N GLU A 99 -9.93 -13.78 1.42
CA GLU A 99 -9.42 -14.72 2.43
C GLU A 99 -7.92 -15.00 2.22
N LEU A 100 -7.50 -15.25 0.98
CA LEU A 100 -6.11 -15.48 0.59
C LEU A 100 -5.26 -14.27 0.96
N TRP A 101 -5.68 -13.06 0.58
CA TRP A 101 -4.94 -11.83 0.86
C TRP A 101 -4.84 -11.57 2.37
N SER A 102 -5.89 -11.82 3.14
CA SER A 102 -5.87 -11.70 4.59
C SER A 102 -4.89 -12.68 5.24
N LYS A 103 -4.84 -13.95 4.79
CA LYS A 103 -3.86 -14.94 5.29
C LYS A 103 -2.42 -14.56 4.96
N LEU A 104 -2.16 -14.02 3.77
CA LEU A 104 -0.85 -13.48 3.43
C LEU A 104 -0.48 -12.27 4.30
N THR A 105 -1.44 -11.38 4.56
CA THR A 105 -1.24 -10.25 5.48
C THR A 105 -0.86 -10.75 6.88
N GLN A 106 -1.55 -11.79 7.36
CA GLN A 106 -1.25 -12.41 8.66
C GLN A 106 0.17 -13.00 8.70
N ALA A 107 0.56 -13.74 7.68
CA ALA A 107 1.91 -14.31 7.59
C ALA A 107 3.00 -13.23 7.52
N ALA A 108 2.76 -12.15 6.77
CA ALA A 108 3.69 -11.03 6.68
C ALA A 108 3.84 -10.32 8.03
N VAL A 109 2.74 -10.08 8.76
CA VAL A 109 2.78 -9.50 10.11
C VAL A 109 3.55 -10.38 11.08
N ALA A 110 3.28 -11.69 11.06
CA ALA A 110 3.94 -12.65 11.95
C ALA A 110 5.47 -12.67 11.77
N ALA A 111 5.97 -12.46 10.55
CA ALA A 111 7.40 -12.43 10.27
C ALA A 111 8.17 -11.31 11.01
N TYR A 112 7.48 -10.23 11.37
CA TYR A 112 8.05 -9.07 12.06
C TYR A 112 7.57 -8.90 13.52
N GLU A 113 6.73 -9.82 13.99
CA GLU A 113 6.33 -9.85 15.39
C GLU A 113 7.54 -10.16 16.29
N GLY A 114 7.68 -9.44 17.40
CA GLY A 114 8.81 -9.59 18.33
C GLY A 114 10.17 -9.04 17.85
N ARG A 115 10.30 -8.58 16.60
CA ARG A 115 11.56 -8.00 16.07
C ARG A 115 11.92 -6.67 16.70
N GLN A 116 13.22 -6.38 16.81
CA GLN A 116 13.75 -5.14 17.40
C GLN A 116 13.83 -4.03 16.33
N LEU A 117 12.66 -3.67 15.81
CA LEU A 117 12.48 -2.62 14.83
C LEU A 117 11.72 -1.46 15.43
N ALA A 118 11.97 -0.25 14.93
CA ALA A 118 11.06 0.86 15.16
C ALA A 118 9.63 0.44 14.75
N PRO A 119 8.58 0.71 15.53
CA PRO A 119 7.25 0.15 15.27
C PRO A 119 6.71 0.47 13.87
N GLY A 120 6.99 1.67 13.37
CA GLY A 120 6.59 2.07 12.03
C GLY A 120 7.30 1.27 10.92
N ARG A 121 8.53 0.84 11.16
CA ARG A 121 9.33 0.06 10.21
C ARG A 121 8.78 -1.34 10.01
N LYS A 122 8.21 -1.97 11.06
CA LYS A 122 7.51 -3.26 10.93
C LYS A 122 6.36 -3.17 9.93
N SER A 123 5.55 -2.11 10.03
CA SER A 123 4.44 -1.86 9.10
C SER A 123 4.94 -1.63 7.67
N ASP A 124 6.01 -0.85 7.52
CA ASP A 124 6.62 -0.57 6.22
C ASP A 124 7.15 -1.86 5.57
N PHE A 125 7.81 -2.72 6.34
CA PHE A 125 8.28 -4.03 5.91
C PHE A 125 7.16 -4.97 5.49
N VAL A 126 6.06 -5.04 6.25
CA VAL A 126 4.87 -5.82 5.90
C VAL A 126 4.25 -5.33 4.58
N MET A 127 4.03 -4.02 4.44
CA MET A 127 3.45 -3.44 3.22
C MET A 127 4.35 -3.71 2.01
N GLN A 128 5.66 -3.56 2.19
CA GLN A 128 6.63 -3.79 1.13
C GLN A 128 6.64 -5.27 0.68
N ASP A 129 6.68 -6.22 1.61
CA ASP A 129 6.70 -7.65 1.27
C ASP A 129 5.41 -8.09 0.59
N LEU A 130 4.26 -7.62 1.09
CA LEU A 130 2.98 -7.85 0.45
C LEU A 130 2.95 -7.27 -0.97
N SER A 131 3.46 -6.05 -1.18
CA SER A 131 3.50 -5.45 -2.51
C SER A 131 4.39 -6.22 -3.48
N ILE A 132 5.55 -6.72 -3.06
CA ILE A 132 6.41 -7.53 -3.94
C ILE A 132 5.74 -8.86 -4.24
N ALA A 133 5.20 -9.51 -3.20
CA ALA A 133 4.49 -10.76 -3.35
C ALA A 133 3.34 -10.60 -4.35
N LEU A 134 2.40 -9.71 -4.08
CA LEU A 134 1.11 -9.69 -4.78
C LEU A 134 1.04 -8.75 -5.98
N VAL A 135 1.92 -7.74 -6.07
CA VAL A 135 1.97 -6.80 -7.21
C VAL A 135 3.25 -7.00 -8.04
N GLY A 136 4.31 -7.54 -7.45
CA GLY A 136 5.57 -7.77 -8.16
C GLY A 136 6.32 -6.49 -8.50
N GLY A 137 7.12 -6.56 -9.57
CA GLY A 137 7.94 -5.43 -10.04
C GLY A 137 7.13 -4.22 -10.53
N ASP A 138 5.83 -4.37 -10.79
CA ASP A 138 4.96 -3.25 -11.19
C ASP A 138 4.84 -2.21 -10.07
N ALA A 139 4.84 -2.62 -8.80
CA ALA A 139 4.84 -1.69 -7.67
C ALA A 139 6.03 -0.70 -7.77
N LEU A 140 7.22 -1.22 -8.09
CA LEU A 140 8.44 -0.43 -8.28
C LEU A 140 8.36 0.45 -9.53
N LYS A 141 7.92 -0.10 -10.67
CA LYS A 141 7.73 0.66 -11.92
C LYS A 141 6.79 1.85 -11.74
N HIS A 142 5.70 1.68 -11.00
CA HIS A 142 4.73 2.74 -10.76
C HIS A 142 5.22 3.78 -9.75
N LEU A 143 5.99 3.39 -8.73
CA LEU A 143 6.68 4.36 -7.88
C LEU A 143 7.71 5.18 -8.65
N GLN A 144 8.48 4.56 -9.54
CA GLN A 144 9.41 5.29 -10.41
C GLN A 144 8.66 6.26 -11.35
N SER A 145 7.51 5.84 -11.88
CA SER A 145 6.65 6.71 -12.70
C SER A 145 6.11 7.89 -11.88
N TYR A 146 5.70 7.65 -10.63
CA TYR A 146 5.27 8.68 -9.69
C TYR A 146 6.35 9.74 -9.46
N LEU A 147 7.60 9.33 -9.26
CA LEU A 147 8.74 10.24 -9.07
C LEU A 147 9.04 11.13 -10.28
N LYS A 148 8.60 10.74 -11.49
CA LYS A 148 8.81 11.50 -12.72
C LYS A 148 7.71 12.52 -13.01
N LEU A 149 6.65 12.56 -12.19
CA LEU A 149 5.54 13.49 -12.41
C LEU A 149 5.96 14.93 -12.13
N PRO A 150 5.65 15.89 -13.02
CA PRO A 150 6.17 17.26 -12.92
C PRO A 150 5.67 18.03 -11.69
N TRP A 151 4.57 17.58 -11.07
CA TRP A 151 4.04 18.16 -9.83
C TRP A 151 4.60 17.52 -8.56
N VAL A 152 5.29 16.38 -8.64
CA VAL A 152 5.95 15.74 -7.49
C VAL A 152 7.31 16.39 -7.29
N ARG A 153 7.31 17.54 -6.61
CA ARG A 153 8.56 18.31 -6.35
C ARG A 153 9.38 17.76 -5.19
N ARG A 154 8.72 17.13 -4.22
CA ARG A 154 9.33 16.51 -3.04
C ARG A 154 8.57 15.21 -2.76
N PRO A 155 9.11 14.04 -3.11
CA PRO A 155 8.44 12.79 -2.80
C PRO A 155 8.38 12.57 -1.29
N ASP A 156 7.38 11.82 -0.85
CA ASP A 156 7.32 11.36 0.54
C ASP A 156 8.62 10.59 0.85
N PRO A 157 9.30 10.85 1.99
CA PRO A 157 10.52 10.13 2.37
C PRO A 157 10.36 8.61 2.33
N MET A 158 9.15 8.10 2.56
CA MET A 158 8.80 6.70 2.43
C MET A 158 9.13 6.13 1.05
N VAL A 159 8.90 6.88 -0.02
CA VAL A 159 9.20 6.43 -1.39
C VAL A 159 10.68 6.09 -1.50
N ASN A 160 11.56 6.96 -1.00
CA ASN A 160 13.01 6.72 -1.02
C ASN A 160 13.40 5.51 -0.18
N THR A 161 12.78 5.34 1.00
CA THR A 161 13.00 4.17 1.86
C THR A 161 12.62 2.88 1.13
N PHE A 162 11.45 2.81 0.51
CA PHE A 162 10.99 1.62 -0.21
C PHE A 162 11.88 1.30 -1.42
N MET A 163 12.26 2.33 -2.19
CA MET A 163 13.17 2.19 -3.33
C MET A 163 14.54 1.65 -2.90
N ARG A 164 15.12 2.19 -1.81
CA ARG A 164 16.38 1.70 -1.23
C ARG A 164 16.26 0.24 -0.82
N ASP A 165 15.22 -0.10 -0.08
CA ASP A 165 15.07 -1.43 0.51
C ASP A 165 14.84 -2.51 -0.55
N TRP A 166 14.11 -2.20 -1.63
CA TRP A 166 13.99 -3.10 -2.77
C TRP A 166 15.29 -3.33 -3.51
N ALA A 167 16.09 -2.27 -3.69
CA ALA A 167 17.41 -2.39 -4.29
C ALA A 167 18.33 -3.29 -3.46
N LEU A 168 18.30 -3.15 -2.12
CA LEU A 168 19.05 -4.01 -1.20
C LEU A 168 18.59 -5.47 -1.23
N MET A 169 17.28 -5.71 -1.36
CA MET A 169 16.74 -7.06 -1.53
C MET A 169 17.06 -7.67 -2.91
N GLY A 170 17.70 -6.92 -3.81
CA GLY A 170 18.02 -7.38 -5.16
C GLY A 170 16.77 -7.59 -6.02
N VAL A 171 15.65 -6.93 -5.69
CA VAL A 171 14.46 -6.95 -6.53
C VAL A 171 14.74 -6.03 -7.73
N PRO A 172 14.93 -6.58 -8.95
CA PRO A 172 15.28 -5.74 -10.08
C PRO A 172 14.10 -4.83 -10.44
N PRO A 173 14.35 -3.63 -10.98
CA PRO A 173 13.33 -2.86 -11.69
C PRO A 173 12.67 -3.76 -12.73
N ALA A 174 11.36 -3.65 -12.93
CA ALA A 174 10.65 -4.39 -13.96
C ALA A 174 11.22 -4.05 -15.35
N ASP A 175 12.24 -4.78 -15.79
CA ASP A 175 12.50 -5.02 -17.20
C ASP A 175 11.51 -6.10 -17.67
N GLN A 176 11.38 -6.29 -18.99
CA GLN A 176 10.35 -7.13 -19.61
C GLN A 176 10.43 -8.63 -19.25
N ASN A 177 11.22 -9.00 -18.24
CA ASN A 177 11.50 -10.36 -17.82
C ASN A 177 10.85 -10.68 -16.46
N TRP A 178 9.54 -10.43 -16.36
CA TRP A 178 8.70 -10.67 -15.17
C TRP A 178 8.77 -12.12 -14.65
N GLU A 179 9.11 -13.07 -15.53
CA GLU A 179 9.36 -14.47 -15.18
C GLU A 179 10.54 -14.66 -14.22
N ARG A 180 11.53 -13.74 -14.22
CA ARG A 180 12.73 -13.83 -13.37
C ARG A 180 12.56 -13.28 -11.96
N VAL A 181 11.63 -12.34 -11.75
CA VAL A 181 11.39 -11.74 -10.42
C VAL A 181 10.38 -12.54 -9.61
N GLY A 182 9.74 -13.53 -10.25
CA GLY A 182 8.80 -14.41 -9.58
C GLY A 182 7.55 -13.65 -9.17
N TRP A 183 6.53 -13.79 -10.00
CA TRP A 183 5.12 -13.69 -9.61
C TRP A 183 4.59 -12.26 -9.32
N ALA A 184 3.78 -11.75 -10.24
CA ALA A 184 2.70 -10.82 -9.92
C ALA A 184 1.50 -11.67 -9.45
N GLY A 185 0.70 -11.18 -8.51
CA GLY A 185 -0.52 -11.85 -8.03
C GLY A 185 -1.64 -12.01 -9.06
N ASP A 186 -1.30 -11.89 -10.35
CA ASP A 186 -2.15 -12.22 -11.49
C ASP A 186 -2.70 -13.64 -11.30
N LYS A 187 -4.03 -13.74 -11.37
CA LYS A 187 -4.79 -14.99 -11.34
C LYS A 187 -4.65 -15.78 -10.05
N LEU A 188 -4.46 -15.12 -8.91
CA LEU A 188 -4.46 -15.81 -7.63
C LEU A 188 -5.83 -16.29 -7.22
N ASP A 189 -6.84 -15.46 -7.49
CA ASP A 189 -8.20 -15.74 -7.09
C ASP A 189 -8.96 -16.50 -8.18
N ARG A 190 -8.93 -17.83 -8.07
CA ARG A 190 -9.70 -18.72 -8.96
C ARG A 190 -11.22 -18.62 -8.78
N HIS A 191 -11.69 -17.91 -7.76
CA HIS A 191 -13.12 -17.68 -7.51
C HIS A 191 -13.64 -16.43 -8.20
N ARG A 192 -12.82 -15.76 -9.03
CA ARG A 192 -13.25 -14.59 -9.79
C ARG A 192 -13.85 -13.50 -8.89
N CYS A 193 -13.13 -13.18 -7.82
CA CYS A 193 -13.49 -12.16 -6.85
C CYS A 193 -14.77 -12.45 -6.05
N ALA A 194 -15.21 -13.70 -5.97
CA ALA A 194 -16.50 -14.05 -5.36
C ALA A 194 -16.66 -13.61 -3.91
N ASP A 195 -15.57 -13.45 -3.14
CA ASP A 195 -15.61 -12.98 -1.75
C ASP A 195 -15.33 -11.48 -1.57
N PHE A 196 -15.03 -10.76 -2.66
CA PHE A 196 -14.95 -9.31 -2.67
C PHE A 196 -16.32 -8.65 -2.53
N ARG A 197 -16.32 -7.39 -2.09
CA ARG A 197 -17.49 -6.52 -2.13
C ARG A 197 -18.01 -6.39 -3.56
N PRO A 198 -19.35 -6.41 -3.78
CA PRO A 198 -19.92 -6.29 -5.11
C PRO A 198 -19.46 -5.05 -5.88
N GLU A 199 -19.23 -3.93 -5.19
CA GLU A 199 -18.89 -2.65 -5.82
C GLU A 199 -17.47 -2.57 -6.38
N ILE A 200 -16.61 -3.53 -6.03
CA ILE A 200 -15.22 -3.65 -6.50
C ILE A 200 -14.94 -5.02 -7.11
N ASN A 201 -15.97 -5.86 -7.31
CA ASN A 201 -15.83 -7.17 -7.91
C ASN A 201 -16.05 -7.06 -9.42
N ASP A 202 -14.96 -7.10 -10.18
CA ASP A 202 -14.94 -7.04 -11.65
C ASP A 202 -15.13 -8.43 -12.33
N GLY A 203 -15.23 -9.50 -11.54
CA GLY A 203 -15.32 -10.88 -12.01
C GLY A 203 -14.04 -11.45 -12.62
N SER A 204 -12.90 -10.75 -12.49
CA SER A 204 -11.59 -11.25 -12.92
C SER A 204 -10.91 -12.06 -11.82
N GLU A 205 -9.73 -12.62 -12.11
CA GLU A 205 -8.90 -13.31 -11.11
C GLU A 205 -7.83 -12.38 -10.51
N ASN A 206 -7.93 -11.05 -10.76
CA ASN A 206 -6.85 -10.08 -10.57
C ASN A 206 -7.13 -9.01 -9.52
N GLN A 207 -8.26 -9.05 -8.83
CA GLN A 207 -8.63 -7.92 -7.97
C GLN A 207 -7.76 -7.74 -6.73
N ILE A 208 -7.06 -8.80 -6.29
CA ILE A 208 -6.01 -8.67 -5.27
C ILE A 208 -4.90 -7.74 -5.77
N TYR A 209 -4.47 -7.88 -7.03
CA TYR A 209 -3.46 -7.02 -7.63
C TYR A 209 -3.92 -5.57 -7.64
N HIS A 210 -5.10 -5.27 -8.20
CA HIS A 210 -5.60 -3.90 -8.33
C HIS A 210 -5.77 -3.24 -6.96
N THR A 211 -6.47 -3.90 -6.05
CA THR A 211 -6.75 -3.34 -4.72
C THR A 211 -5.48 -3.10 -3.89
N LEU A 212 -4.53 -4.04 -3.89
CA LEU A 212 -3.27 -3.87 -3.19
C LEU A 212 -2.37 -2.85 -3.87
N PHE A 213 -2.33 -2.78 -5.20
CA PHE A 213 -1.57 -1.76 -5.92
C PHE A 213 -1.94 -0.36 -5.43
N TYR A 214 -3.24 -0.05 -5.40
CA TYR A 214 -3.72 1.26 -4.94
C TYR A 214 -3.54 1.46 -3.44
N GLN A 215 -3.68 0.41 -2.62
CA GLN A 215 -3.37 0.44 -1.19
C GLN A 215 -1.90 0.80 -0.95
N PHE A 216 -1.00 0.11 -1.64
CA PHE A 216 0.43 0.31 -1.57
C PHE A 216 0.84 1.72 -2.00
N MET A 217 0.34 2.17 -3.16
CA MET A 217 0.64 3.52 -3.66
C MET A 217 0.18 4.59 -2.68
N ALA A 218 -1.01 4.44 -2.09
CA ALA A 218 -1.52 5.42 -1.13
C ALA A 218 -0.79 5.37 0.21
N TYR A 219 -0.46 4.17 0.70
CA TYR A 219 0.38 4.00 1.89
C TYR A 219 1.72 4.72 1.74
N THR A 220 2.34 4.57 0.57
CA THR A 220 3.72 5.04 0.32
C THR A 220 3.80 6.51 -0.07
N THR A 221 2.87 7.01 -0.90
CA THR A 221 2.99 8.35 -1.49
C THR A 221 2.12 9.40 -0.82
N GLN A 222 1.07 8.99 -0.10
CA GLN A 222 0.03 9.90 0.43
C GLN A 222 -0.52 10.88 -0.64
N ALA A 223 -0.54 10.48 -1.92
CA ALA A 223 -0.88 11.34 -3.06
C ALA A 223 -2.22 10.95 -3.71
N PRO A 224 -3.37 11.11 -3.02
CA PRO A 224 -4.67 10.61 -3.48
C PRO A 224 -5.07 11.17 -4.85
N PHE A 225 -4.76 12.44 -5.14
CA PHE A 225 -5.06 13.04 -6.45
C PHE A 225 -4.30 12.34 -7.60
N THR A 226 -3.03 12.00 -7.38
CA THR A 226 -2.21 11.34 -8.40
C THR A 226 -2.67 9.92 -8.63
N ILE A 227 -3.03 9.20 -7.56
CA ILE A 227 -3.51 7.83 -7.64
C ILE A 227 -4.89 7.79 -8.32
N HIS A 228 -5.77 8.73 -7.97
CA HIS A 228 -7.08 8.89 -8.61
C HIS A 228 -6.95 9.17 -10.10
N GLY A 229 -6.15 10.17 -10.48
CA GLY A 229 -5.91 10.50 -11.89
C GLY A 229 -5.29 9.33 -12.66
N GLY A 230 -4.32 8.63 -12.06
CA GLY A 230 -3.71 7.44 -12.64
C GLY A 230 -4.72 6.31 -12.88
N SER A 231 -5.61 6.06 -11.92
CA SER A 231 -6.68 5.06 -12.08
C SER A 231 -7.64 5.43 -13.22
N LEU A 232 -8.08 6.68 -13.31
CA LEU A 232 -8.96 7.10 -14.39
C LEU A 232 -8.31 6.94 -15.77
N VAL A 233 -7.04 7.32 -15.90
CA VAL A 233 -6.30 7.15 -17.17
C VAL A 233 -6.14 5.67 -17.51
N HIS A 234 -5.83 4.83 -16.53
CA HIS A 234 -5.72 3.38 -16.71
C HIS A 234 -7.03 2.77 -17.26
N GLU A 235 -8.17 3.12 -16.66
CA GLU A 235 -9.49 2.61 -17.07
C GLU A 235 -10.02 3.17 -18.40
N ILE A 236 -9.47 4.28 -18.89
CA ILE A 236 -9.88 4.83 -20.19
C ILE A 236 -8.95 4.31 -21.30
N ARG A 237 -7.64 4.30 -21.05
CA ARG A 237 -6.63 4.14 -22.09
C ARG A 237 -6.03 2.73 -22.14
N ASP A 238 -5.75 2.10 -21.00
CA ASP A 238 -4.77 1.01 -20.91
C ASP A 238 -5.41 -0.40 -20.95
N ASN A 239 -6.44 -0.58 -21.78
CA ASN A 239 -7.32 -1.77 -21.80
C ASN A 239 -8.08 -2.06 -20.50
N GLY A 240 -7.84 -1.32 -19.41
CA GLY A 240 -8.77 -1.17 -18.30
C GLY A 240 -10.09 -0.60 -18.83
N THR A 241 -11.21 -1.10 -18.31
CA THR A 241 -12.57 -0.67 -18.65
C THR A 241 -13.58 -1.03 -17.54
N SER A 242 -13.14 -1.13 -16.29
CA SER A 242 -14.00 -1.55 -15.19
C SER A 242 -14.20 -0.41 -14.20
N SER A 243 -15.46 0.01 -14.04
CA SER A 243 -15.81 0.92 -12.96
C SER A 243 -15.62 0.27 -11.58
N GLU A 244 -15.61 -1.06 -11.49
CA GLU A 244 -15.21 -1.84 -10.31
C GLU A 244 -13.72 -1.69 -10.00
N ASP A 245 -12.84 -1.69 -10.99
CA ASP A 245 -11.39 -1.42 -10.83
C ASP A 245 -11.12 0.02 -10.42
N HIS A 246 -11.89 0.97 -10.98
CA HIS A 246 -11.85 2.34 -10.49
C HIS A 246 -12.26 2.40 -9.01
N ASN A 247 -13.37 1.75 -8.64
CA ASN A 247 -13.81 1.69 -7.24
C ASN A 247 -12.78 0.98 -6.34
N ALA A 248 -12.09 -0.05 -6.83
CA ALA A 248 -11.00 -0.71 -6.14
C ALA A 248 -9.86 0.26 -5.84
N ALA A 249 -9.58 1.21 -6.75
CA ALA A 249 -8.66 2.31 -6.47
C ALA A 249 -9.14 3.18 -5.31
N PHE A 250 -10.44 3.48 -5.23
CA PHE A 250 -11.00 4.29 -4.15
C PHE A 250 -10.87 3.63 -2.78
N VAL A 251 -11.20 2.34 -2.70
CA VAL A 251 -11.07 1.52 -1.50
C VAL A 251 -9.60 1.32 -1.13
N GLY A 252 -8.77 1.00 -2.12
CA GLY A 252 -7.32 0.87 -1.99
C GLY A 252 -6.69 2.12 -1.40
N MET A 253 -6.93 3.28 -2.00
CA MET A 253 -6.40 4.55 -1.51
C MET A 253 -6.78 4.83 -0.06
N SER A 254 -8.07 4.69 0.25
CA SER A 254 -8.60 4.96 1.59
C SER A 254 -7.99 4.02 2.63
N THR A 255 -7.86 2.73 2.29
CA THR A 255 -7.28 1.71 3.17
C THR A 255 -5.79 1.94 3.37
N GLY A 256 -5.04 2.24 2.30
CA GLY A 256 -3.60 2.53 2.36
C GLY A 256 -3.29 3.76 3.22
N MET A 257 -4.06 4.84 3.06
CA MET A 257 -3.93 6.03 3.91
C MET A 257 -4.31 5.74 5.36
N ALA A 258 -5.35 4.94 5.62
CA ALA A 258 -5.73 4.55 6.97
C ALA A 258 -4.63 3.70 7.63
N MET A 259 -4.08 2.72 6.93
CA MET A 259 -2.95 1.91 7.39
C MET A 259 -1.72 2.77 7.67
N ARG A 260 -1.45 3.78 6.84
CA ARG A 260 -0.38 4.75 7.10
C ARG A 260 -0.60 5.53 8.40
N ARG A 261 -1.81 6.06 8.62
CA ARG A 261 -2.14 6.77 9.87
C ARG A 261 -2.04 5.88 11.10
N MET A 262 -2.40 4.60 10.97
CA MET A 262 -2.24 3.62 12.05
C MET A 262 -0.77 3.33 12.35
N ARG A 263 0.06 3.25 11.31
CA ARG A 263 1.53 3.15 11.42
C ARG A 263 2.14 4.35 12.15
N ASP A 264 1.63 5.55 11.90
CA ASP A 264 2.10 6.81 12.51
C ASP A 264 1.40 7.15 13.84
N GLY A 265 0.45 6.31 14.27
CA GLY A 265 -0.41 6.57 15.43
C GLY A 265 0.19 6.17 16.78
N ALA A 266 -0.62 6.25 17.84
CA ALA A 266 -0.18 5.98 19.21
C ALA A 266 0.05 4.49 19.53
N GLN A 267 -0.51 3.57 18.74
CA GLN A 267 -0.44 2.12 19.00
C GLN A 267 -0.08 1.32 17.72
N PRO A 268 1.07 1.61 17.08
CA PRO A 268 1.41 1.07 15.77
C PRO A 268 1.47 -0.46 15.75
N GLU A 269 2.04 -1.11 16.77
CA GLU A 269 2.15 -2.57 16.80
C GLU A 269 0.80 -3.28 16.98
N THR A 270 -0.05 -2.78 17.87
CA THR A 270 -1.42 -3.28 18.02
C THR A 270 -2.19 -3.10 16.71
N SER A 271 -2.01 -1.95 16.06
CA SER A 271 -2.63 -1.70 14.76
C SER A 271 -2.17 -2.71 13.70
N LEU A 272 -0.87 -3.00 13.65
CA LEU A 272 -0.28 -3.90 12.68
C LEU A 272 -0.84 -5.32 12.81
N ARG A 273 -1.03 -5.81 14.03
CA ARG A 273 -1.70 -7.11 14.30
C ARG A 273 -3.13 -7.18 13.77
N GLU A 274 -3.80 -6.04 13.64
CA GLU A 274 -5.17 -5.97 13.11
C GLU A 274 -5.20 -5.83 11.58
N TRP A 275 -4.08 -5.65 10.88
CA TRP A 275 -4.08 -5.53 9.41
C TRP A 275 -4.77 -6.70 8.70
N PRO A 276 -4.62 -7.97 9.09
CA PRO A 276 -5.31 -9.08 8.43
C PRO A 276 -6.83 -8.96 8.46
N VAL A 277 -7.39 -8.54 9.61
CA VAL A 277 -8.84 -8.35 9.78
C VAL A 277 -9.32 -7.06 9.13
N ILE A 278 -8.48 -6.02 9.10
CA ILE A 278 -8.74 -4.77 8.38
C ILE A 278 -8.77 -5.01 6.87
N THR A 279 -7.90 -5.86 6.32
CA THR A 279 -7.96 -6.29 4.90
C THR A 279 -9.29 -6.98 4.60
N ARG A 280 -9.74 -7.94 5.44
CA ARG A 280 -11.07 -8.55 5.29
C ARG A 280 -12.19 -7.52 5.35
N ALA A 281 -12.10 -6.59 6.30
CA ALA A 281 -13.07 -5.53 6.49
C ALA A 281 -13.15 -4.57 5.30
N ALA A 282 -12.01 -4.21 4.72
CA ALA A 282 -11.96 -3.26 3.62
C ALA A 282 -12.51 -3.87 2.33
N TYR A 283 -12.14 -5.10 2.00
CA TYR A 283 -12.36 -5.67 0.66
C TYR A 283 -13.42 -6.75 0.59
N GLY A 284 -13.73 -7.43 1.70
CA GLY A 284 -14.73 -8.50 1.75
C GLY A 284 -16.16 -7.98 1.88
N LYS A 285 -17.15 -8.84 1.60
CA LYS A 285 -18.59 -8.53 1.72
C LYS A 285 -19.05 -8.07 3.12
N GLY A 286 -18.19 -8.25 4.13
CA GLY A 286 -18.41 -7.93 5.54
C GLY A 286 -19.18 -9.02 6.29
N GLY A 287 -19.35 -8.85 7.60
CA GLY A 287 -20.15 -9.74 8.46
C GLY A 287 -19.46 -11.00 9.02
N GLY A 288 -18.12 -11.09 8.99
CA GLY A 288 -17.39 -12.22 9.59
C GLY A 288 -17.21 -12.11 11.12
N PRO A 289 -17.00 -13.23 11.84
CA PRO A 289 -16.80 -13.24 13.29
C PRO A 289 -15.62 -12.34 13.74
N ASP A 290 -14.57 -12.26 12.92
CA ASP A 290 -13.38 -11.45 13.21
C ASP A 290 -13.65 -9.92 13.21
N LEU A 291 -14.71 -9.46 12.54
CA LEU A 291 -15.10 -8.05 12.56
C LEU A 291 -15.72 -7.65 13.91
N ALA A 292 -16.31 -8.62 14.63
CA ALA A 292 -16.90 -8.37 15.94
C ALA A 292 -15.83 -8.12 17.02
N THR A 293 -14.61 -8.61 16.80
CA THR A 293 -13.50 -8.55 17.78
C THR A 293 -12.53 -7.39 17.58
N SER A 294 -12.61 -6.64 16.47
CA SER A 294 -11.75 -5.48 16.20
C SER A 294 -12.58 -4.24 15.91
N GLU A 295 -12.46 -3.24 16.79
CA GLU A 295 -13.10 -1.94 16.59
C GLU A 295 -12.59 -1.24 15.32
N ARG A 296 -11.29 -1.35 15.02
CA ARG A 296 -10.70 -0.72 13.83
C ARG A 296 -11.22 -1.37 12.56
N ALA A 297 -11.32 -2.70 12.52
CA ALA A 297 -11.90 -3.41 11.39
C ALA A 297 -13.36 -3.01 11.18
N ARG A 298 -14.15 -2.87 12.26
CA ARG A 298 -15.53 -2.36 12.17
C ARG A 298 -15.60 -0.94 11.64
N ILE A 299 -14.74 -0.03 12.12
CA ILE A 299 -14.65 1.35 11.62
C ILE A 299 -14.26 1.35 10.14
N THR A 300 -13.31 0.50 9.72
CA THR A 300 -12.92 0.35 8.32
C THR A 300 -14.09 -0.15 7.46
N ASP A 301 -14.80 -1.22 7.84
CA ASP A 301 -15.96 -1.72 7.10
C ASP A 301 -17.04 -0.63 6.94
N GLN A 302 -17.39 0.07 8.03
CA GLN A 302 -18.36 1.16 8.00
C GLN A 302 -17.89 2.33 7.13
N GLY A 303 -16.61 2.70 7.24
CA GLY A 303 -16.00 3.75 6.43
C GLY A 303 -16.04 3.42 4.95
N ILE A 304 -15.66 2.20 4.56
CA ILE A 304 -15.69 1.76 3.16
C ILE A 304 -17.13 1.66 2.63
N ARG A 305 -18.09 1.14 3.41
CA ARG A 305 -19.51 1.15 3.02
C ARG A 305 -20.03 2.56 2.81
N HIS A 306 -19.71 3.48 3.72
CA HIS A 306 -20.11 4.87 3.58
C HIS A 306 -19.49 5.50 2.33
N LEU A 307 -18.19 5.27 2.11
CA LEU A 307 -17.44 5.76 0.96
C LEU A 307 -18.03 5.28 -0.37
N LEU A 308 -18.35 3.98 -0.48
CA LEU A 308 -18.93 3.38 -1.69
C LEU A 308 -20.41 3.72 -1.88
N GLY A 309 -21.18 3.87 -0.80
CA GLY A 309 -22.58 4.28 -0.86
C GLY A 309 -22.78 5.77 -1.16
N ASN A 310 -21.82 6.62 -0.76
CA ASN A 310 -21.89 8.07 -0.87
C ASN A 310 -20.76 8.65 -1.74
N LYS A 311 -20.42 7.97 -2.85
CA LYS A 311 -19.40 8.44 -3.77
C LYS A 311 -19.70 9.88 -4.23
N PRO A 312 -18.68 10.77 -4.31
CA PRO A 312 -18.85 12.11 -4.86
C PRO A 312 -19.43 12.09 -6.27
N LEU A 313 -20.16 13.13 -6.66
CA LEU A 313 -20.75 13.24 -8.00
C LEU A 313 -19.70 13.09 -9.11
N ALA A 314 -18.51 13.69 -8.92
CA ALA A 314 -17.40 13.57 -9.85
C ALA A 314 -16.97 12.11 -10.06
N TRP A 315 -16.95 11.30 -8.99
CA TRP A 315 -16.60 9.88 -9.07
C TRP A 315 -17.66 9.08 -9.83
N LYS A 316 -18.95 9.37 -9.57
CA LYS A 316 -20.05 8.74 -10.30
C LYS A 316 -20.00 9.08 -11.80
N ALA A 317 -19.68 10.32 -12.14
CA ALA A 317 -19.50 10.75 -13.52
C ALA A 317 -18.31 10.06 -14.20
N GLN A 318 -17.21 9.84 -13.47
CA GLN A 318 -16.06 9.08 -13.96
C GLN A 318 -16.40 7.60 -14.20
N ASN A 319 -17.14 6.95 -13.29
CA ASN A 319 -17.61 5.59 -13.52
C ASN A 319 -18.47 5.51 -14.80
N LEU A 320 -19.41 6.43 -14.97
CA LEU A 320 -20.25 6.50 -16.18
C LEU A 320 -19.40 6.65 -17.45
N LEU A 321 -18.38 7.51 -17.41
CA LEU A 321 -17.44 7.67 -18.53
C LEU A 321 -16.70 6.36 -18.84
N ILE A 322 -16.18 5.68 -17.82
CA ILE A 322 -15.47 4.39 -17.95
C ILE A 322 -16.40 3.33 -18.56
N ASP A 323 -17.63 3.21 -18.04
CA ASP A 323 -18.62 2.26 -18.53
C ASP A 323 -19.01 2.56 -19.98
N THR A 324 -19.13 3.85 -20.34
CA THR A 324 -19.41 4.27 -21.73
C THR A 324 -18.25 3.89 -22.66
N VAL A 325 -17.00 4.12 -22.23
CA VAL A 325 -15.81 3.72 -23.00
C VAL A 325 -15.73 2.20 -23.16
N LYS A 326 -16.07 1.44 -22.12
CA LYS A 326 -16.19 -0.03 -22.16
C LYS A 326 -17.18 -0.48 -23.22
N GLU A 327 -18.37 0.10 -23.22
CA GLU A 327 -19.43 -0.22 -24.16
C GLU A 327 -19.00 0.07 -25.61
N VAL A 328 -18.45 1.27 -25.86
CA VAL A 328 -17.96 1.65 -27.19
C VAL A 328 -16.86 0.71 -27.68
N LYS A 329 -15.91 0.32 -26.82
CA LYS A 329 -14.85 -0.64 -27.17
C LYS A 329 -15.41 -2.02 -27.53
N SER A 330 -16.56 -2.42 -26.99
CA SER A 330 -17.18 -3.71 -27.31
C SER A 330 -17.80 -3.78 -28.72
N TRP A 331 -17.94 -2.64 -29.40
CA TRP A 331 -18.50 -2.56 -30.75
C TRP A 331 -17.47 -2.77 -31.86
N PHE A 332 -16.17 -2.73 -31.56
CA PHE A 332 -15.06 -2.84 -32.51
C PHE A 332 -14.18 -4.04 -32.20
#